data_AF-L7FAA0-F1
#
_entry.id   AF-L7FAA0-F1
#
_cell.length_a   1.000
_cell.length_b   1.000
_cell.length_c   1.000
_cell.angle_alpha   90.00
_cell.angle_beta   90.00
_cell.angle_gamma   90.00
#
_symmetry.space_group_name_H-M   'P 1'
#
loop_
_entity.id
_entity.type
_entity.pdbx_description
1 polymer ?
#
loop_
_entity_poly.entity_id
_entity_poly.type
_entity_poly.pdbx_seq_one_letter_code
_entity_poly.pdbx_strand_id
1 'polypeptide(L)'
;MAPDSPGTVSLVRRRRPTLWPMASCEVCGNSYGMTFEVHAQGSVHVFDCFACAIHRMAPICEHCRVQIIGQGVEAEGHWYCGAHCARAEGRVGIVDRV
;
A
#
# COMPACT_ATOMS: atom_id res chain seq x y z
N MET A 1 63.30 -9.25 21.92
CA MET A 1 62.23 -10.13 21.39
C MET A 1 61.19 -10.25 22.48
N ALA A 2 60.17 -9.39 22.42
CA ALA A 2 58.96 -9.41 23.25
C ALA A 2 57.80 -8.87 22.39
N PRO A 3 56.57 -9.38 22.51
CA PRO A 3 55.49 -9.17 21.55
C PRO A 3 54.43 -8.19 22.09
N ASP A 4 54.06 -7.17 21.33
CA ASP A 4 52.92 -6.27 21.62
C ASP A 4 52.75 -5.31 20.43
N SER A 5 51.59 -4.99 19.86
CA SER A 5 50.19 -5.26 20.21
C SER A 5 49.34 -5.16 18.92
N PRO A 6 48.15 -5.81 18.85
CA PRO A 6 47.19 -5.57 17.79
C PRO A 6 46.31 -4.38 18.17
N GLY A 7 46.11 -3.44 17.24
CA GLY A 7 44.96 -2.54 17.31
C GLY A 7 45.27 -1.09 16.99
N THR A 8 44.73 -0.63 15.88
CA THR A 8 43.54 0.24 15.95
C THR A 8 42.84 0.11 14.60
N VAL A 9 41.99 -0.92 14.46
CA VAL A 9 40.97 -0.87 13.41
C VAL A 9 40.02 0.22 13.85
N SER A 10 40.19 1.40 13.27
CA SER A 10 39.29 2.53 13.45
C SER A 10 37.88 2.05 13.09
N LEU A 11 37.07 1.80 14.12
CA LEU A 11 35.63 1.63 14.03
C LEU A 11 35.01 2.98 13.65
N VAL A 12 35.37 3.48 12.47
CA VAL A 12 34.46 4.35 11.74
C VAL A 12 33.27 3.46 11.45
N ARG A 13 32.28 3.51 12.33
CA ARG A 13 30.91 3.06 12.07
C ARG A 13 30.54 3.69 10.73
N ARG A 14 30.73 2.93 9.66
CA ARG A 14 30.17 3.28 8.36
C ARG A 14 28.68 3.32 8.61
N ARG A 15 28.14 4.52 8.84
CA ARG A 15 26.71 4.75 8.66
C ARG A 15 26.47 4.31 7.24
N ARG A 16 25.92 3.11 7.05
CA ARG A 16 25.31 2.74 5.77
C ARG A 16 24.37 3.90 5.49
N PRO A 17 24.60 4.72 4.46
CA PRO A 17 23.57 5.66 4.08
C PRO A 17 22.40 4.75 3.74
N THR A 18 21.28 4.93 4.41
CA THR A 18 20.00 4.46 3.90
C THR A 18 19.77 5.21 2.59
N LEU A 19 20.44 4.76 1.52
CA LEU A 19 20.23 5.14 0.13
C LEU A 19 18.95 4.46 -0.38
N TRP A 20 17.95 4.30 0.49
CA TRP A 20 16.61 4.06 0.01
C TRP A 20 16.17 5.37 -0.62
N PRO A 21 15.83 5.39 -1.93
CA PRO A 21 15.27 6.57 -2.55
C PRO A 21 14.11 7.05 -1.69
N MET A 22 14.19 8.29 -1.19
CA MET A 22 13.08 8.92 -0.49
C MET A 22 12.06 9.31 -1.55
N ALA A 23 11.23 8.36 -1.96
CA ALA A 23 10.13 8.68 -2.84
C ALA A 23 9.07 9.45 -2.04
N SER A 24 8.30 10.28 -2.74
CA SER A 24 7.24 11.08 -2.13
C SER A 24 5.91 10.38 -2.32
N CYS A 25 5.11 10.29 -1.27
CA CYS A 25 3.76 9.79 -1.34
C CYS A 25 2.91 10.67 -2.28
N GLU A 26 2.22 10.06 -3.23
CA GLU A 26 1.37 10.75 -4.21
C GLU A 26 0.17 11.47 -3.58
N VAL A 27 -0.20 11.12 -2.34
CA VAL A 27 -1.39 11.64 -1.67
C VAL A 27 -1.05 12.76 -0.69
N CYS A 28 -0.17 12.49 0.27
CA CYS A 28 0.15 13.44 1.34
C CYS A 28 1.44 14.24 1.07
N GLY A 29 2.24 13.87 0.07
CA GLY A 29 3.49 14.54 -0.28
C GLY A 29 4.67 14.24 0.68
N ASN A 30 4.48 13.39 1.69
CA ASN A 30 5.56 13.02 2.61
C ASN A 30 6.65 12.22 1.89
N SER A 31 7.91 12.58 2.13
CA SER A 31 9.07 11.85 1.62
C SER A 31 9.62 10.96 2.73
N TYR A 32 9.47 9.65 2.55
CA TYR A 32 9.81 8.67 3.59
C TYR A 32 10.66 7.54 3.02
N GLY A 33 11.68 7.10 3.77
CA GLY A 33 12.59 6.05 3.32
C GLY A 33 11.94 4.66 3.19
N MET A 34 10.71 4.47 3.69
CA MET A 34 9.96 3.22 3.57
C MET A 34 8.68 3.38 2.72
N THR A 35 8.67 4.33 1.78
CA THR A 35 7.65 4.32 0.74
C THR A 35 7.63 2.98 0.00
N PHE A 36 6.46 2.61 -0.51
CA PHE A 36 6.26 1.40 -1.29
C PHE A 36 5.50 1.71 -2.58
N GLU A 37 5.69 0.83 -3.56
CA GLU A 37 5.00 0.92 -4.85
C GLU A 37 3.81 -0.03 -4.91
N VAL A 38 2.73 0.42 -5.55
CA VAL A 38 1.61 -0.42 -5.96
C VAL A 38 1.56 -0.43 -7.47
N HIS A 39 1.73 -1.61 -8.06
CA HIS A 39 1.68 -1.82 -9.50
C HIS A 39 0.29 -2.37 -9.85
N ALA A 40 -0.60 -1.53 -10.39
CA ALA A 40 -1.98 -1.91 -10.68
C ALA A 40 -2.58 -1.04 -11.79
N GLN A 41 -3.58 -1.56 -12.50
CA GLN A 41 -4.32 -0.80 -13.54
C GLN A 41 -3.41 -0.17 -14.61
N GLY A 42 -2.29 -0.83 -14.95
CA GLY A 42 -1.32 -0.34 -15.92
C GLY A 42 -0.46 0.83 -15.44
N SER A 43 -0.52 1.20 -14.17
CA SER A 43 0.25 2.28 -13.56
C SER A 43 1.04 1.80 -12.35
N VAL A 44 2.10 2.54 -12.03
CA VAL A 44 2.87 2.38 -10.78
C VAL A 44 2.59 3.58 -9.91
N HIS A 45 2.16 3.33 -8.67
CA HIS A 45 1.86 4.35 -7.69
C HIS A 45 2.77 4.26 -6.47
N VAL A 46 3.14 5.38 -5.87
CA VAL A 46 4.00 5.46 -4.69
C VAL A 46 3.26 6.01 -3.47
N PHE A 47 3.33 5.29 -2.34
CA PHE A 47 2.72 5.71 -1.07
C PHE A 47 3.65 5.47 0.12
N ASP A 48 3.42 6.23 1.19
CA ASP A 48 4.12 6.07 2.47
C ASP A 48 3.35 5.25 3.50
N CYS A 49 2.04 5.03 3.29
CA CYS A 49 1.19 4.23 4.14
C CYS A 49 -0.01 3.64 3.37
N PHE A 50 -0.60 2.56 3.91
CA PHE A 50 -1.78 1.92 3.32
C PHE A 50 -3.00 2.84 3.32
N ALA A 51 -3.13 3.75 4.29
CA ALA A 51 -4.23 4.70 4.31
C ALA A 51 -4.23 5.60 3.06
N CYS A 52 -3.07 6.14 2.66
CA CYS A 52 -2.91 6.91 1.43
C CYS A 52 -3.18 6.04 0.18
N ALA A 53 -2.63 4.82 0.13
CA ALA A 53 -2.86 3.91 -0.98
C ALA A 53 -4.36 3.59 -1.17
N ILE A 54 -5.04 3.21 -0.10
CA ILE A 54 -6.48 2.93 -0.08
C ILE A 54 -7.27 4.18 -0.44
N HIS A 55 -6.94 5.35 0.12
CA HIS A 55 -7.58 6.61 -0.19
C HIS A 55 -7.59 6.90 -1.70
N ARG A 56 -6.46 6.67 -2.35
CA ARG A 56 -6.28 6.96 -3.78
C ARG A 56 -6.86 5.89 -4.70
N MET A 57 -6.71 4.61 -4.34
CA MET A 57 -6.88 3.50 -5.28
C MET A 57 -8.13 2.64 -5.03
N ALA A 58 -8.67 2.61 -3.82
CA ALA A 58 -9.79 1.73 -3.52
C ALA A 58 -11.07 2.23 -4.19
N PRO A 59 -11.79 1.38 -4.96
CA PRO A 59 -13.12 1.71 -5.47
C PRO A 59 -14.08 2.04 -4.32
N ILE A 60 -15.10 2.84 -4.60
CA ILE A 60 -16.12 3.19 -3.61
C ILE A 60 -17.37 2.34 -3.86
N CYS A 61 -17.90 1.72 -2.82
CA CYS A 61 -19.18 1.02 -2.92
C CYS A 61 -20.30 1.98 -3.28
N GLU A 62 -21.08 1.63 -4.31
CA GLU A 62 -22.16 2.49 -4.79
C GLU A 62 -23.36 2.56 -3.85
N HIS A 63 -23.54 1.55 -2.99
CA HIS A 63 -24.61 1.52 -1.98
C HIS A 63 -24.23 2.28 -0.69
N CYS A 64 -23.23 1.78 0.05
CA CYS A 64 -22.89 2.28 1.39
C CYS A 64 -21.73 3.28 1.42
N ARG A 65 -21.14 3.62 0.26
CA ARG A 65 -20.09 4.64 0.11
C ARG A 65 -18.77 4.36 0.83
N VAL A 66 -18.59 3.17 1.39
CA VAL A 66 -17.31 2.75 1.96
C VAL A 66 -16.29 2.43 0.86
N GLN A 67 -15.01 2.54 1.19
CA GLN A 67 -13.94 2.09 0.32
C GLN A 67 -13.87 0.55 0.31
N ILE A 68 -13.79 -0.04 -0.87
CA ILE A 68 -13.71 -1.48 -1.08
C ILE A 68 -12.25 -1.90 -0.92
N ILE A 69 -11.90 -2.37 0.28
CA ILE A 69 -10.54 -2.81 0.63
C ILE A 69 -10.36 -4.34 0.64
N GLY A 70 -11.48 -5.08 0.65
CA GLY A 70 -11.53 -6.54 0.59
C GLY A 70 -12.03 -7.05 -0.75
N GLN A 71 -12.50 -8.29 -0.78
CA GLN A 71 -13.06 -8.90 -1.99
C GLN A 71 -14.48 -8.35 -2.24
N GLY A 72 -14.56 -7.26 -3.00
CA GLY A 72 -15.82 -6.67 -3.44
C GLY A 72 -16.53 -7.51 -4.51
N VAL A 73 -17.69 -7.01 -4.94
CA VAL A 73 -18.47 -7.57 -6.04
C VAL A 73 -18.61 -6.54 -7.14
N GLU A 74 -18.30 -6.94 -8.36
CA GLU A 74 -18.64 -6.21 -9.57
C GLU A 74 -19.89 -6.82 -10.21
N ALA A 75 -20.88 -6.01 -10.55
CA ALA A 75 -22.09 -6.45 -11.25
C ALA A 75 -22.52 -5.38 -12.26
N GLU A 76 -22.54 -5.75 -13.55
CA GLU A 76 -22.98 -4.87 -14.65
C GLU A 76 -22.21 -3.52 -14.69
N GLY A 77 -20.91 -3.53 -14.34
CA GLY A 77 -20.07 -2.34 -14.29
C GLY A 77 -20.19 -1.52 -12.99
N HIS A 78 -20.97 -2.00 -12.02
CA HIS A 78 -21.12 -1.36 -10.71
C HIS A 78 -20.34 -2.09 -9.62
N TRP A 79 -19.85 -1.33 -8.63
CA TRP A 79 -18.96 -1.83 -7.58
C TRP A 79 -19.59 -1.80 -6.19
N TYR A 80 -19.49 -2.93 -5.48
CA TYR A 80 -20.07 -3.11 -4.15
C TYR A 80 -19.08 -3.74 -3.17
N CYS A 81 -19.14 -3.36 -1.89
CA CYS A 81 -18.25 -3.94 -0.88
C CYS A 81 -18.58 -5.40 -0.53
N GLY A 82 -19.69 -5.94 -1.03
CA GLY A 82 -20.12 -7.32 -0.82
C GLY A 82 -21.53 -7.59 -1.36
N ALA A 83 -21.96 -8.84 -1.26
CA ALA A 83 -23.23 -9.29 -1.82
C ALA A 83 -24.46 -8.61 -1.19
N HIS A 84 -24.39 -8.25 0.10
CA HIS A 84 -25.47 -7.52 0.77
C HIS A 84 -25.77 -6.18 0.08
N CYS A 85 -24.74 -5.36 -0.12
CA CYS A 85 -24.87 -4.05 -0.77
C CYS A 85 -25.33 -4.17 -2.22
N ALA A 86 -24.80 -5.16 -2.95
CA ALA A 86 -25.20 -5.36 -4.34
C ALA A 86 -26.68 -5.77 -4.47
N ARG A 87 -27.18 -6.66 -3.60
CA ARG A 87 -28.60 -7.05 -3.57
C ARG A 87 -29.51 -5.90 -3.13
N ALA A 88 -29.04 -5.01 -2.25
CA ALA A 88 -29.78 -3.81 -1.86
C ALA A 88 -30.02 -2.87 -3.06
N GLU A 89 -29.12 -2.88 -4.05
CA GLU A 89 -29.26 -2.20 -5.34
C GLU A 89 -29.91 -3.07 -6.43
N GLY A 90 -30.57 -4.17 -6.05
CA GLY A 90 -31.34 -5.03 -6.97
C GLY A 90 -30.49 -5.97 -7.83
N ARG A 91 -29.19 -6.13 -7.58
CA ARG A 91 -28.34 -7.06 -8.33
C ARG A 91 -28.63 -8.50 -7.93
N VAL A 92 -28.86 -9.37 -8.91
CA VAL A 92 -29.26 -10.77 -8.73
C VAL A 92 -28.11 -11.74 -9.02
N GLY A 93 -28.20 -12.97 -8.51
CA GLY A 93 -27.23 -14.04 -8.80
C GLY A 93 -25.88 -13.92 -8.09
N ILE A 94 -25.71 -12.92 -7.22
CA ILE A 94 -24.47 -12.72 -6.46
C ILE A 94 -24.44 -13.67 -5.27
N VAL A 95 -23.42 -14.52 -5.21
CA VAL A 95 -23.19 -15.45 -4.10
C VAL A 95 -21.98 -14.98 -3.30
N ASP A 96 -22.20 -14.73 -2.02
CA ASP A 96 -21.13 -14.45 -1.06
C ASP A 96 -20.55 -15.80 -0.60
N ARG A 97 -19.23 -15.97 -0.68
CA ARG A 97 -18.55 -17.12 -0.11
C ARG A 97 -17.64 -16.59 1.00
N VAL A 98 -18.20 -16.47 2.19
CA VAL A 98 -17.44 -16.27 3.43
C VAL A 98 -17.08 -17.64 3.99
#